data_AF-A0A2A4C9M4-F1
#
_entry.id   AF-A0A2A4C9M4-F1
#
_cell.length_a   1.000
_cell.length_b   1.000
_cell.length_c   1.000
_cell.angle_alpha   90.00
_cell.angle_beta   90.00
_cell.angle_gamma   90.00
#
_symmetry.space_group_name_H-M   'P 1'
#
loop_
_entity.id
_entity.type
_entity.pdbx_description
1 polymer ?
#
loop_
_entity_poly.entity_id
_entity_poly.type
_entity_poly.pdbx_seq_one_letter_code
_entity_poly.pdbx_strand_id
1 'polypeptide(L)' 'MFIDREEAKREEAWSRAWRDAARALGVDVDTGDRNVLDLIWEEAEKDMNAQRIPLPKFASVSETA' A
#
# COMPACT_ATOMS: atom_id res chain seq x y z
N MET A 1 16.46 -12.61 -12.43
CA MET A 1 15.98 -11.38 -11.76
C MET A 1 15.45 -11.82 -10.40
N PHE A 2 16.23 -11.63 -9.34
CA PHE A 2 15.82 -12.03 -7.99
C PHE A 2 14.97 -10.90 -7.44
N ILE A 3 13.64 -11.00 -7.53
CA ILE A 3 12.80 -10.25 -6.61
C ILE A 3 13.19 -10.79 -5.24
N ASP A 4 13.79 -9.93 -4.43
CA ASP A 4 14.19 -10.29 -3.08
C ASP A 4 12.95 -10.84 -2.37
N ARG A 5 13.02 -12.05 -1.81
CA ARG A 5 11.85 -12.73 -1.24
C ARG A 5 11.16 -11.88 -0.16
N GLU A 6 11.91 -10.99 0.49
CA GLU A 6 11.38 -10.04 1.46
C GLU A 6 10.67 -8.85 0.80
N GLU A 7 11.10 -8.45 -0.40
CA GLU A 7 10.42 -7.45 -1.23
C GLU A 7 9.07 -7.96 -1.71
N ALA A 8 9.00 -9.21 -2.20
CA ALA A 8 7.74 -9.84 -2.60
C ALA A 8 6.74 -9.90 -1.43
N LYS A 9 7.19 -10.34 -0.24
CA LYS A 9 6.34 -10.36 0.97
C LYS A 9 5.87 -8.97 1.39
N ARG A 10 6.72 -7.95 1.21
CA ARG A 10 6.37 -6.56 1.53
C ARG A 10 5.32 -6.02 0.56
N GLU A 11 5.48 -6.29 -0.73
CA GLU A 11 4.46 -5.95 -1.74
C GLU A 11 3.14 -6.67 -1.46
N GLU A 12 3.18 -7.95 -1.10
CA GLU A 12 1.99 -8.70 -0.69
C GLU A 12 1.32 -8.12 0.55
N ALA A 13 2.10 -7.72 1.56
CA ALA A 13 1.59 -7.08 2.77
C ALA A 13 0.90 -5.74 2.45
N TRP A 14 1.56 -4.89 1.66
CA TRP A 14 1.00 -3.60 1.24
C TRP A 14 -0.25 -3.76 0.36
N SER A 15 -0.24 -4.70 -0.60
CA SER A 15 -1.41 -5.00 -1.43
C SER A 15 -2.59 -5.49 -0.57
N ARG A 16 -2.31 -6.26 0.48
CA ARG A 16 -3.32 -6.71 1.42
C ARG A 16 -3.86 -5.57 2.29
N ALA A 17 -3.00 -4.73 2.87
CA ALA A 17 -3.44 -3.57 3.64
C ALA A 17 -4.26 -2.60 2.80
N TRP A 18 -3.88 -2.35 1.54
CA TRP A 18 -4.64 -1.52 0.63
C TRP A 18 -6.09 -2.02 0.45
N ARG A 19 -6.26 -3.33 0.21
CA ARG A 19 -7.60 -3.95 0.09
C ARG A 19 -8.37 -3.94 1.40
N ASP A 20 -7.68 -4.14 2.52
CA ASP A 20 -8.29 -4.15 3.84
C ASP A 20 -8.75 -2.75 4.25
N ALA A 21 -7.93 -1.73 4.02
CA ALA A 21 -8.23 -0.32 4.21
C ALA A 21 -9.47 0.09 3.39
N ALA A 22 -9.53 -0.24 2.11
CA ALA A 22 -10.70 0.06 1.29
C ALA A 22 -11.97 -0.64 1.80
N ARG A 23 -11.84 -1.90 2.24
CA ARG A 23 -12.95 -2.62 2.86
C ARG A 23 -13.38 -1.99 4.18
N ALA A 24 -12.45 -1.53 5.01
CA ALA A 24 -12.72 -0.86 6.28
C ALA A 24 -13.45 0.47 6.08
N LEU A 25 -13.06 1.21 5.03
CA LEU A 25 -13.69 2.46 4.61
C LEU A 25 -14.99 2.26 3.83
N GLY A 26 -15.28 1.03 3.38
CA GLY A 26 -16.45 0.70 2.57
C GLY A 26 -16.40 1.30 1.16
N VAL A 27 -15.20 1.51 0.62
CA VAL A 27 -14.96 2.13 -0.68
C VAL A 27 -14.33 1.14 -1.66
N ASP A 28 -14.44 1.45 -2.95
CA ASP A 28 -13.85 0.63 -4.00
C ASP A 28 -12.37 1.01 -4.26
N VAL A 29 -11.49 0.01 -4.37
CA VAL A 29 -10.06 0.22 -4.65
C VAL A 29 -9.76 0.62 -6.09
N ASP A 30 -10.69 0.32 -7.01
CA ASP A 30 -10.62 0.67 -8.43
C ASP A 30 -11.32 2.01 -8.71
N THR A 31 -11.69 2.73 -7.65
CA THR A 31 -12.23 4.07 -7.79
C THR A 31 -11.24 5.00 -8.50
N GLY A 32 -11.73 5.73 -9.50
CA GLY A 32 -10.97 6.81 -10.14
C GLY A 32 -10.89 8.08 -9.28
N ASP A 33 -11.53 8.10 -8.11
CA ASP A 33 -11.54 9.27 -7.23
C ASP A 33 -10.27 9.35 -6.40
N ARG A 34 -9.44 10.35 -6.68
CA ARG A 34 -8.16 10.55 -6.02
C ARG A 34 -8.29 10.74 -4.50
N ASN A 35 -9.37 11.36 -4.01
CA ASN A 35 -9.54 11.57 -2.57
C ASN A 35 -9.80 10.23 -1.86
N VAL A 36 -10.53 9.34 -2.52
CA VAL A 36 -10.79 8.00 -1.97
C VAL A 36 -9.52 7.17 -1.98
N LEU A 37 -8.73 7.24 -3.05
CA LEU A 37 -7.42 6.58 -3.12
C LEU A 37 -6.46 7.10 -2.03
N ASP A 38 -6.48 8.39 -1.73
CA ASP A 38 -5.69 9.01 -0.66
C ASP A 38 -6.11 8.48 0.73
N LEU A 39 -7.42 8.40 0.99
CA LEU A 39 -7.94 7.83 2.25
C LEU A 39 -7.55 6.35 2.43
N ILE A 40 -7.61 5.56 1.36
CA ILE A 40 -7.17 4.16 1.38
C ILE A 40 -5.67 4.09 1.67
N TRP A 41 -4.88 4.98 1.05
CA TRP A 41 -3.44 5.07 1.30
C TRP A 41 -3.13 5.40 2.76
N GLU A 42 -3.75 6.45 3.31
CA GLU A 42 -3.53 6.87 4.70
C GLU A 42 -3.86 5.74 5.69
N GLU A 43 -4.95 5.00 5.46
CA GLU A 43 -5.35 3.91 6.34
C GLU A 43 -4.43 2.68 6.20
N ALA A 44 -4.05 2.34 4.96
CA ALA A 44 -3.07 1.29 4.71
C ALA A 44 -1.68 1.63 5.30
N GLU A 45 -1.27 2.89 5.22
CA GLU A 45 -0.01 3.38 5.79
C GLU A 45 0.00 3.26 7.31
N LYS A 46 -1.09 3.61 7.99
CA LYS A 46 -1.21 3.42 9.45
C LYS A 46 -1.08 1.95 9.85
N ASP A 47 -1.74 1.05 9.13
CA ASP A 47 -1.69 -0.39 9.40
C ASP A 47 -0.27 -0.96 9.17
N MET A 48 0.37 -0.56 8.07
CA MET A 48 1.74 -0.96 7.75
C MET A 48 2.76 -0.38 8.75
N ASN A 49 2.58 0.87 9.18
CA ASN A 49 3.42 1.49 10.19
C ASN A 49 3.25 0.81 11.56
N ALA A 50 2.04 0.43 11.94
CA ALA A 50 1.77 -0.36 13.15
C ALA A 50 2.49 -1.71 13.12
N GLN A 51 2.57 -2.33 11.94
CA GLN A 51 3.30 -3.58 11.72
C GLN A 51 4.81 -3.38 11.49
N ARG A 52 5.30 -2.13 11.47
CA ARG A 52 6.69 -1.75 11.11
C ARG A 52 7.13 -2.29 9.76
N ILE A 53 6.20 -2.39 8.81
CA ILE A 53 6.47 -2.80 7.44
C ILE A 53 6.76 -1.54 6.63
N PRO A 54 8.02 -1.30 6.22
CA PRO A 54 8.36 -0.15 5.40
C PRO A 54 7.72 -0.26 4.01
N LEU A 55 7.66 0.86 3.28
CA LEU A 55 7.18 0.92 1.90
C LEU A 55 7.97 -0.04 0.98
N PRO A 56 7.32 -0.64 -0.02
CA PRO A 56 8.02 -1.41 -1.05
C PRO A 56 8.85 -0.46 -1.89
N LYS A 57 10.02 -0.92 -2.37
CA LYS A 57 10.97 -0.05 -3.08
C LYS A 57 10.36 0.62 -4.31
N PHE A 58 9.42 -0.05 -4.99
CA PHE A 58 8.70 0.50 -6.16
C PHE A 58 7.77 1.66 -5.80
N ALA A 59 7.22 1.72 -4.58
CA ALA A 59 6.43 2.86 -4.10
C ALA A 59 7.32 4.03 -3.65
N SER A 60 8.56 3.76 -3.23
CA SER A 60 9.56 4.79 -2.93
C SER A 60 10.15 5.45 -4.19
N VAL A 61 9.92 4.91 -5.38
CA VAL A 61 10.32 5.53 -6.68
C VAL A 61 9.26 6.54 -7.14
N SER A 62 8.96 7.53 -6.30
CA SER A 62 8.33 8.78 -6.77
C SER A 62 9.23 10.00 -6.57
N GLU A 63 10.48 9.80 -6.11
CA GLU A 63 11.47 10.86 -6.02
C GLU A 63 12.83 10.36 -6.54
N THR A 64 12.97 10.33 -7.87
CA THR A 64 14.19 10.62 -8.65
C THR A 64 13.95 10.23 -10.12
N ALA A 65 13.47 11.16 -10.94
CA ALA A 65 13.86 11.41 -12.34
C ALA A 65 13.06 12.57 -12.92
#